data_AF-A0A6V7HVW6-F1
#
_entry.id   AF-A0A6V7HVW6-F1
#
_cell.length_a   1.000
_cell.length_b   1.000
_cell.length_c   1.000
_cell.angle_alpha   90.00
_cell.angle_beta   90.00
_cell.angle_gamma   90.00
#
_symmetry.space_group_name_H-M   'P 1'
#
loop_
_entity.id
_entity.type
_entity.pdbx_description
1 polymer ?
#
loop_
_entity_poly.entity_id
_entity_poly.type
_entity_poly.pdbx_seq_one_letter_code
_entity_poly.pdbx_strand_id
1 'polypeptide(L)'
;VIPAGAPCWLYLDLEFQISLNPDNNGVAMTKTLIQVLCAFIKKYWKYEYTETNVLNLDSTTDNKFSKHLIFCTKDVAFKHNLHIGRFIKGVVNEIDEYVSSNGSAYHDVLSYFSLRDLESLFVNTDKKRKMFVDTMVYSKNRHFRVYKATKFEKCSHLEVAAECNYEPTIQNKNHELAIFLDSLVSYFPDKSNLTLLEYNDDSSIDVKKFPLGVSQSSRFLTQDDKQGPHSPYPFIDKFIAKLVQPGYIRCCVHFKDSQTIIYEILGNRYCENIKRAHKSNNIYIVVDLKSKVFYQKCHDQEDCYGFKSKLRSLPIEITFLLDEDDEIFLSIPDFSDDSCSDNAPNSPS
;
A
#
# COMPACT_ATOMS: atom_id res chain seq x y z
N VAL A 1 -1.35 -9.02 -2.15
CA VAL A 1 -0.14 -8.17 -2.21
C VAL A 1 -0.41 -6.94 -1.37
N ILE A 2 0.51 -6.54 -0.50
CA ILE A 2 0.48 -5.27 0.23
C ILE A 2 1.20 -4.23 -0.64
N PRO A 3 0.46 -3.32 -1.29
CA PRO A 3 1.03 -2.48 -2.33
C PRO A 3 1.92 -1.37 -1.75
N ALA A 4 2.97 -1.00 -2.47
CA ALA A 4 3.86 0.08 -2.06
C ALA A 4 3.11 1.41 -1.90
N GLY A 5 3.31 2.09 -0.77
CA GLY A 5 2.68 3.39 -0.48
C GLY A 5 1.19 3.34 -0.13
N ALA A 6 0.57 2.16 -0.09
CA ALA A 6 -0.80 2.00 0.37
C ALA A 6 -0.85 1.93 1.91
N PRO A 7 -1.87 2.54 2.55
CA PRO A 7 -2.17 2.32 3.95
C PRO A 7 -2.36 0.85 4.24
N CYS A 8 -2.00 0.47 5.46
CA CYS A 8 -2.15 -0.90 5.91
C CYS A 8 -2.33 -0.97 7.42
N TRP A 9 -3.06 -1.98 7.89
CA TRP A 9 -3.08 -2.33 9.30
C TRP A 9 -1.67 -2.66 9.80
N LEU A 10 -1.43 -2.47 11.09
CA LEU A 10 -0.24 -3.05 11.72
C LEU A 10 -0.34 -4.58 11.60
N TYR A 11 0.69 -5.20 11.03
CA TYR A 11 0.76 -6.65 10.88
C TYR A 11 2.15 -7.16 11.25
N LEU A 12 2.20 -8.41 11.73
CA LEU A 12 3.43 -9.12 12.08
C LEU A 12 3.41 -10.52 11.48
N ASP A 13 4.60 -11.01 11.15
CA ASP A 13 4.87 -12.42 10.85
C ASP A 13 5.76 -12.95 11.97
N LEU A 14 5.28 -13.95 12.68
CA LEU A 14 5.94 -14.55 13.84
C LEU A 14 6.38 -15.96 13.49
N GLU A 15 7.65 -16.28 13.70
CA GLU A 15 8.16 -17.59 13.39
C GLU A 15 9.40 -18.00 14.18
N PHE A 16 9.47 -19.29 14.51
CA PHE A 16 10.68 -19.95 14.97
C PHE A 16 10.64 -21.46 14.69
N GLN A 17 11.81 -22.09 14.65
CA GLN A 17 11.92 -23.54 14.55
C GLN A 17 11.76 -24.18 15.93
N ILE A 18 10.84 -25.14 16.04
CA ILE A 18 10.49 -25.77 17.33
C ILE A 18 11.64 -26.63 17.84
N SER A 19 12.34 -27.35 16.95
CA SER A 19 13.47 -28.20 17.31
C SER A 19 14.62 -27.45 17.99
N LEU A 20 14.83 -26.18 17.66
CA LEU A 20 15.87 -25.32 18.26
C LEU A 20 15.38 -24.58 19.51
N ASN A 21 14.08 -24.62 19.79
CA ASN A 21 13.41 -23.86 20.84
C ASN A 21 12.32 -24.71 21.53
N PRO A 22 12.66 -25.90 22.06
CA PRO A 22 11.66 -26.87 22.55
C PRO A 22 10.89 -26.38 23.77
N ASP A 23 11.49 -25.51 24.58
CA ASP A 23 10.90 -24.98 25.82
C ASP A 23 10.10 -23.68 25.60
N ASN A 24 10.11 -23.13 24.38
CA ASN A 24 9.43 -21.87 24.07
C ASN A 24 7.92 -22.08 23.94
N ASN A 25 7.15 -21.41 24.79
CA ASN A 25 5.69 -21.35 24.68
C ASN A 25 5.26 -20.23 23.71
N GLY A 26 5.11 -20.58 22.42
CA GLY A 26 4.75 -19.62 21.38
C GLY A 26 3.42 -18.87 21.61
N VAL A 27 2.44 -19.49 22.28
CA VAL A 27 1.16 -18.84 22.63
C VAL A 27 1.39 -17.74 23.67
N ALA A 28 2.12 -18.04 24.74
CA ALA A 28 2.46 -17.06 25.77
C ALA A 28 3.34 -15.93 25.20
N MET A 29 4.34 -16.26 24.39
CA MET A 29 5.20 -15.26 23.72
C MET A 29 4.38 -14.32 22.82
N THR A 30 3.41 -14.86 22.07
CA THR A 30 2.51 -14.07 21.22
C THR A 30 1.68 -13.10 22.05
N LYS A 31 1.12 -13.56 23.16
CA LYS A 31 0.34 -12.73 24.09
C LYS A 31 1.19 -11.60 24.68
N THR A 32 2.38 -11.90 25.18
CA THR A 32 3.33 -10.90 25.71
C THR A 32 3.65 -9.86 24.65
N LEU A 33 3.96 -10.30 23.42
CA LEU A 33 4.28 -9.38 22.32
C LEU A 33 3.10 -8.45 21.99
N ILE A 34 1.86 -8.97 21.94
CA ILE A 34 0.66 -8.16 21.71
C ILE A 34 0.55 -7.07 22.78
N GLN A 35 0.68 -7.44 24.06
CA GLN A 35 0.56 -6.50 25.17
C GLN A 35 1.64 -5.41 25.14
N VAL A 36 2.88 -5.79 24.84
CA VAL A 36 4.00 -4.84 24.66
C VAL A 36 3.70 -3.87 23.52
N LEU A 37 3.25 -4.37 22.36
CA LEU A 37 2.92 -3.52 21.22
C LEU A 37 1.74 -2.59 21.51
N CYS A 38 0.70 -3.06 22.19
CA CYS A 38 -0.41 -2.21 22.63
C CYS A 38 0.09 -1.07 23.54
N ALA A 39 1.02 -1.36 24.46
CA ALA A 39 1.60 -0.35 25.35
C ALA A 39 2.45 0.68 24.58
N PHE A 40 3.25 0.24 23.60
CA PHE A 40 4.01 1.15 22.73
C PHE A 40 3.09 2.03 21.87
N ILE A 41 2.02 1.45 21.29
CA ILE A 41 1.04 2.21 20.51
C ILE A 41 0.36 3.26 21.39
N LYS A 42 0.00 2.91 22.63
CA LYS A 42 -0.55 3.85 23.62
C LYS A 42 0.47 4.92 24.01
N LYS A 43 1.76 4.58 24.16
CA LYS A 43 2.83 5.56 24.46
C LYS A 43 2.94 6.60 23.34
N TYR A 44 3.09 6.14 22.09
CA TYR A 44 3.33 7.03 20.95
C TYR A 44 2.08 7.77 20.51
N TRP A 45 1.01 7.05 20.16
CA TRP A 45 -0.15 7.65 19.49
C TRP A 45 -1.39 7.79 20.36
N LYS A 46 -1.30 7.42 21.66
CA LYS A 46 -2.42 7.49 22.63
C LYS A 46 -3.65 6.67 22.24
N TYR A 47 -3.49 5.70 21.34
CA TYR A 47 -4.53 4.73 21.01
C TYR A 47 -4.46 3.52 21.92
N GLU A 48 -5.63 3.06 22.37
CA GLU A 48 -5.76 1.86 23.17
C GLU A 48 -6.17 0.68 22.29
N TYR A 49 -5.34 -0.36 22.31
CA TYR A 49 -5.60 -1.62 21.65
C TYR A 49 -5.64 -2.70 22.72
N THR A 50 -6.52 -3.67 22.54
CA THR A 50 -6.59 -4.90 23.35
C THR A 50 -6.44 -6.11 22.46
N GLU A 51 -6.38 -7.31 23.06
CA GLU A 51 -6.37 -8.58 22.32
C GLU A 51 -7.58 -8.74 21.40
N THR A 52 -8.71 -8.08 21.68
CA THR A 52 -9.91 -8.13 20.83
C THR A 52 -9.74 -7.37 19.53
N ASN A 53 -8.73 -6.51 19.40
CA ASN A 53 -8.39 -5.82 18.16
C ASN A 53 -7.39 -6.59 17.28
N VAL A 54 -6.87 -7.74 17.74
CA VAL A 54 -5.79 -8.44 17.05
C VAL A 54 -6.28 -9.77 16.50
N LEU A 55 -6.46 -9.82 15.18
CA LEU A 55 -6.68 -11.07 14.47
C LEU A 55 -5.39 -11.90 14.49
N ASN A 56 -5.45 -13.06 15.13
CA ASN A 56 -4.35 -13.98 15.29
C ASN A 56 -4.56 -15.21 14.40
N LEU A 57 -3.78 -15.33 13.33
CA LEU A 57 -3.84 -16.45 12.39
C LEU A 57 -2.67 -17.40 12.62
N ASP A 58 -2.96 -18.68 12.84
CA ASP A 58 -2.02 -19.75 13.09
C ASP A 58 -1.82 -20.63 11.85
N SER A 59 -0.57 -20.96 11.54
CA SER A 59 -0.19 -21.99 10.56
C SER A 59 0.97 -22.86 11.06
N THR A 60 1.07 -22.97 12.38
CA THR A 60 2.05 -23.78 13.10
C THR A 60 1.95 -25.24 12.69
N THR A 61 3.10 -25.88 12.65
CA THR A 61 3.28 -27.30 12.35
C THR A 61 4.19 -27.89 13.42
N ASP A 62 4.32 -29.22 13.46
CA ASP A 62 5.20 -29.91 14.41
C ASP A 62 6.67 -29.43 14.39
N ASN A 63 7.11 -28.88 13.25
CA ASN A 63 8.51 -28.43 13.07
C ASN A 63 8.68 -26.92 13.25
N LYS A 64 7.60 -26.14 13.11
CA LYS A 64 7.69 -24.68 12.97
C LYS A 64 6.49 -23.99 13.58
N PHE A 65 6.77 -23.10 14.52
CA PHE A 65 5.83 -22.08 14.98
C PHE A 65 5.67 -21.01 13.89
N SER A 66 4.44 -20.68 13.50
CA SER A 66 4.17 -19.68 12.46
C SER A 66 2.81 -19.02 12.66
N LYS A 67 2.80 -17.74 13.05
CA LYS A 67 1.58 -16.96 13.22
C LYS A 67 1.65 -15.63 12.47
N HIS A 68 0.52 -15.17 11.95
CA HIS A 68 0.33 -13.80 11.52
C HIS A 68 -0.54 -13.06 12.52
N LEU A 69 -0.11 -11.87 12.94
CA LEU A 69 -0.95 -10.96 13.73
C LEU A 69 -1.36 -9.78 12.87
N ILE A 70 -2.61 -9.37 12.96
CA ILE A 70 -3.16 -8.22 12.23
C ILE A 70 -3.98 -7.39 13.21
N PHE A 71 -3.53 -6.16 13.46
CA PHE A 71 -4.13 -5.23 14.40
C PHE A 71 -5.22 -4.43 13.67
N CYS A 72 -6.43 -4.97 13.70
CA CYS A 72 -7.57 -4.43 12.98
C CYS A 72 -8.30 -3.40 13.84
N THR A 73 -8.50 -2.20 13.28
CA THR A 73 -9.30 -1.15 13.94
C THR A 73 -10.34 -0.58 13.00
N LYS A 74 -11.28 0.19 13.57
CA LYS A 74 -12.33 0.85 12.80
C LYS A 74 -11.83 2.01 11.95
N ASP A 75 -10.79 2.73 12.35
CA ASP A 75 -10.41 3.98 11.70
C ASP A 75 -8.91 4.33 11.78
N VAL A 76 -8.05 3.45 12.32
CA VAL A 76 -6.61 3.72 12.47
C VAL A 76 -5.77 2.74 11.65
N ALA A 77 -4.87 3.25 10.83
CA ALA A 77 -3.96 2.46 10.01
C ALA A 77 -2.57 3.10 10.01
N PHE A 78 -1.54 2.38 9.58
CA PHE A 78 -0.27 3.00 9.24
C PHE A 78 -0.33 3.57 7.82
N LYS A 79 0.38 4.67 7.59
CA LYS A 79 0.46 5.32 6.26
C LYS A 79 0.89 4.36 5.15
N HIS A 80 1.85 3.50 5.44
CA HIS A 80 2.22 2.33 4.63
C HIS A 80 3.19 1.42 5.41
N ASN A 81 3.42 0.21 4.90
CA ASN A 81 4.13 -0.84 5.62
C ASN A 81 5.57 -0.52 6.02
N LEU A 82 6.27 0.38 5.33
CA LEU A 82 7.60 0.83 5.77
C LEU A 82 7.59 1.56 7.11
N HIS A 83 6.53 2.31 7.45
CA HIS A 83 6.40 2.94 8.77
C HIS A 83 6.20 1.89 9.86
N ILE A 84 5.43 0.82 9.57
CA ILE A 84 5.32 -0.34 10.48
C ILE A 84 6.70 -0.94 10.70
N GLY A 85 7.46 -1.16 9.62
CA GLY A 85 8.79 -1.75 9.73
C GLY A 85 9.76 -0.95 10.58
N ARG A 86 9.73 0.38 10.51
CA ARG A 86 10.53 1.24 11.40
C ARG A 86 10.08 1.14 12.84
N PHE A 87 8.76 1.25 13.08
CA PHE A 87 8.18 1.13 14.42
C PHE A 87 8.54 -0.21 15.08
N ILE A 88 8.30 -1.33 14.39
CA ILE A 88 8.59 -2.66 14.92
C ILE A 88 10.08 -2.87 15.13
N LYS A 89 10.95 -2.38 14.24
CA LYS A 89 12.40 -2.43 14.47
C LYS A 89 12.83 -1.61 15.69
N GLY A 90 12.26 -0.42 15.89
CA GLY A 90 12.49 0.41 17.08
C GLY A 90 12.10 -0.33 18.36
N VAL A 91 10.88 -0.88 18.40
CA VAL A 91 10.39 -1.68 19.54
C VAL A 91 11.28 -2.90 19.81
N VAL A 92 11.66 -3.64 18.76
CA VAL A 92 12.56 -4.80 18.88
C VAL A 92 13.91 -4.41 19.48
N ASN A 93 14.49 -3.28 19.04
CA ASN A 93 15.75 -2.78 19.57
C ASN A 93 15.62 -2.34 21.04
N GLU A 94 14.55 -1.62 21.40
CA GLU A 94 14.29 -1.20 22.79
C GLU A 94 14.15 -2.42 23.71
N ILE A 95 13.46 -3.49 23.26
CA ILE A 95 13.37 -4.75 24.01
C ILE A 95 14.75 -5.42 24.15
N ASP A 96 15.53 -5.49 23.08
CA ASP A 96 16.87 -6.11 23.09
C ASP A 96 17.83 -5.38 24.02
N GLU A 97 17.85 -4.05 24.00
CA GLU A 97 18.66 -3.23 24.91
C GLU A 97 18.21 -3.36 26.37
N TYR A 98 16.89 -3.36 26.61
CA TYR A 98 16.35 -3.53 27.96
C TYR A 98 16.67 -4.91 28.55
N VAL A 99 16.52 -5.97 27.75
CA VAL A 99 16.87 -7.33 28.15
C VAL A 99 18.38 -7.49 28.33
N SER A 100 19.19 -6.96 27.42
CA SER A 100 20.66 -7.03 27.49
C SER A 100 21.24 -6.28 28.69
N SER A 101 20.55 -5.23 29.14
CA SER A 101 20.89 -4.50 30.37
C SER A 101 20.24 -5.10 31.63
N ASN A 102 19.65 -6.30 31.53
CA ASN A 102 18.99 -7.02 32.61
C ASN A 102 17.89 -6.19 33.30
N GLY A 103 17.20 -5.33 32.54
CA GLY A 103 16.17 -4.42 33.03
C GLY A 103 16.65 -3.41 34.09
N SER A 104 17.95 -3.11 34.13
CA SER A 104 18.58 -2.32 35.20
C SER A 104 18.13 -0.85 35.23
N ALA A 105 17.85 -0.26 34.08
CA ALA A 105 17.33 1.09 33.97
C ALA A 105 15.79 1.08 33.86
N TYR A 106 15.14 2.12 34.38
CA TYR A 106 13.71 2.30 34.17
C TYR A 106 13.41 2.61 32.70
N HIS A 107 12.37 1.97 32.17
CA HIS A 107 11.86 2.16 30.81
C HIS A 107 10.34 2.36 30.87
N ASP A 108 9.83 3.41 30.22
CA ASP A 108 8.42 3.84 30.31
C ASP A 108 7.36 2.82 29.85
N VAL A 109 7.78 1.69 29.31
CA VAL A 109 6.91 0.64 28.77
C VAL A 109 7.38 -0.69 29.31
N LEU A 110 8.64 -1.04 29.05
CA LEU A 110 9.18 -2.36 29.32
C LEU A 110 9.32 -2.68 30.81
N SER A 111 9.48 -1.67 31.69
CA SER A 111 9.53 -1.89 33.14
C SER A 111 8.22 -2.40 33.76
N TYR A 112 7.12 -2.37 33.01
CA TYR A 112 5.84 -2.95 33.44
C TYR A 112 5.66 -4.41 33.03
N PHE A 113 6.62 -4.98 32.32
CA PHE A 113 6.61 -6.37 31.89
C PHE A 113 7.67 -7.17 32.66
N SER A 114 7.39 -8.44 32.92
CA SER A 114 8.36 -9.35 33.51
C SER A 114 9.57 -9.50 32.58
N LEU A 115 10.77 -9.34 33.12
CA LEU A 115 12.01 -9.53 32.35
C LEU A 115 12.08 -10.92 31.72
N ARG A 116 11.63 -11.95 32.46
CA ARG A 116 11.54 -13.33 31.94
C ARG A 116 10.63 -13.42 30.72
N ASP A 117 9.50 -12.71 30.72
CA ASP A 117 8.56 -12.76 29.60
C ASP A 117 9.13 -12.02 28.38
N LEU A 118 9.83 -10.92 28.59
CA LEU A 118 10.55 -10.20 27.52
C LEU A 118 11.70 -11.04 26.95
N GLU A 119 12.49 -11.70 27.80
CA GLU A 119 13.55 -12.63 27.40
C GLU A 119 13.03 -13.79 26.57
N SER A 120 11.82 -14.28 26.88
CA SER A 120 11.17 -15.38 26.17
C SER A 120 10.83 -15.06 24.71
N LEU A 121 10.74 -13.78 24.35
CA LEU A 121 10.48 -13.34 22.97
C LEU A 121 11.67 -13.62 22.04
N PHE A 122 12.83 -13.95 22.59
CA PHE A 122 14.02 -14.29 21.82
C PHE A 122 14.13 -15.80 21.63
N VAL A 123 14.42 -16.17 20.40
CA VAL A 123 14.55 -17.56 19.94
C VAL A 123 15.94 -17.80 19.36
N ASN A 124 16.40 -19.03 19.48
CA ASN A 124 17.62 -19.53 18.87
C ASN A 124 17.38 -19.87 17.41
N THR A 125 18.36 -19.55 16.58
CA THR A 125 18.48 -20.02 15.20
C THR A 125 19.85 -20.66 15.03
N ASP A 126 20.09 -21.34 13.92
CA ASP A 126 21.39 -21.96 13.61
C ASP A 126 22.58 -20.98 13.68
N LYS A 127 22.32 -19.67 13.52
CA LYS A 127 23.38 -18.65 13.44
C LYS A 127 23.43 -17.75 14.67
N LYS A 128 22.28 -17.35 15.19
CA LYS A 128 22.19 -16.34 16.27
C LYS A 128 20.86 -16.40 17.01
N ARG A 129 20.85 -15.84 18.22
CA ARG A 129 19.63 -15.48 18.94
C ARG A 129 19.00 -14.23 18.28
N LYS A 130 17.68 -14.21 18.13
CA LYS A 130 16.91 -13.07 17.61
C LYS A 130 15.50 -13.08 18.20
N MET A 131 14.77 -11.96 18.17
CA MET A 131 13.33 -12.02 18.42
C MET A 131 12.60 -12.86 17.36
N PHE A 132 11.55 -13.55 17.76
CA PHE A 132 10.69 -14.38 16.90
C PHE A 132 9.82 -13.60 15.88
N VAL A 133 10.02 -12.28 15.76
CA VAL A 133 9.34 -11.40 14.81
C VAL A 133 10.17 -11.31 13.51
N ASP A 134 9.58 -11.63 12.36
CA ASP A 134 10.22 -11.39 11.07
C ASP A 134 10.04 -9.92 10.63
N THR A 135 11.07 -9.11 10.84
CA THR A 135 11.07 -7.70 10.41
C THR A 135 11.36 -7.51 8.92
N MET A 136 11.66 -8.58 8.17
CA MET A 136 11.86 -8.51 6.72
C MET A 136 10.55 -8.46 5.95
N VAL A 137 9.39 -8.56 6.63
CA VAL A 137 8.07 -8.48 5.99
C VAL A 137 7.67 -7.08 5.52
N TYR A 138 8.42 -6.06 5.91
CA TYR A 138 8.13 -4.67 5.58
C TYR A 138 8.92 -4.22 4.34
N SER A 139 8.45 -4.64 3.17
CA SER A 139 9.06 -4.36 1.86
C SER A 139 8.03 -3.89 0.83
N LYS A 140 8.48 -3.20 -0.22
CA LYS A 140 7.61 -2.70 -1.31
C LYS A 140 6.90 -3.88 -1.99
N ASN A 141 5.58 -3.75 -2.20
CA ASN A 141 4.76 -4.78 -2.87
C ASN A 141 4.84 -6.16 -2.21
N ARG A 142 4.88 -6.23 -0.87
CA ARG A 142 5.04 -7.48 -0.14
C ARG A 142 3.89 -8.44 -0.42
N HIS A 143 4.21 -9.67 -0.79
CA HIS A 143 3.24 -10.76 -0.74
C HIS A 143 3.08 -11.21 0.71
N PHE A 144 1.84 -11.18 1.21
CA PHE A 144 1.48 -11.66 2.53
C PHE A 144 0.39 -12.71 2.35
N ARG A 145 0.60 -13.89 2.94
CA ARG A 145 -0.27 -15.05 2.69
C ARG A 145 -1.65 -14.79 3.32
N VAL A 146 -2.69 -15.05 2.54
CA VAL A 146 -4.08 -14.75 2.88
C VAL A 146 -4.64 -15.83 3.81
N TYR A 147 -5.63 -15.46 4.63
CA TYR A 147 -6.41 -16.40 5.44
C TYR A 147 -6.87 -17.62 4.62
N LYS A 148 -6.79 -18.81 5.24
CA LYS A 148 -6.98 -20.15 4.64
C LYS A 148 -6.06 -20.51 3.47
N ALA A 149 -5.12 -19.67 3.05
CA ALA A 149 -4.18 -20.06 2.00
C ALA A 149 -3.01 -20.91 2.53
N THR A 150 -2.57 -21.87 1.74
CA THR A 150 -1.32 -22.60 1.97
C THR A 150 -0.18 -22.03 1.13
N LYS A 151 1.06 -22.35 1.50
CA LYS A 151 2.18 -22.26 0.56
C LYS A 151 2.06 -23.39 -0.45
N PHE A 152 2.56 -23.19 -1.67
CA PHE A 152 2.62 -24.25 -2.68
C PHE A 152 3.25 -25.52 -2.08
N GLU A 153 2.64 -26.68 -2.33
CA GLU A 153 3.03 -27.99 -1.80
C GLU A 153 3.02 -28.13 -0.26
N LYS A 154 2.40 -27.20 0.46
CA LYS A 154 2.17 -27.31 1.90
C LYS A 154 0.69 -27.49 2.20
N CYS A 155 0.40 -28.14 3.32
CA CYS A 155 -0.96 -28.36 3.82
C CYS A 155 -1.29 -27.50 5.06
N SER A 156 -0.34 -26.66 5.53
CA SER A 156 -0.57 -25.78 6.67
C SER A 156 -1.30 -24.49 6.25
N HIS A 157 -2.61 -24.49 6.47
CA HIS A 157 -3.49 -23.35 6.23
C HIS A 157 -3.24 -22.28 7.30
N LEU A 158 -3.49 -21.01 6.96
CA LEU A 158 -3.60 -19.95 7.97
C LEU A 158 -5.03 -19.95 8.51
N GLU A 159 -5.21 -20.38 9.74
CA GLU A 159 -6.51 -20.47 10.41
C GLU A 159 -6.57 -19.54 11.62
N VAL A 160 -7.76 -19.22 12.12
CA VAL A 160 -7.87 -18.43 13.36
C VAL A 160 -7.33 -19.27 14.52
N ALA A 161 -6.39 -18.71 15.29
CA ALA A 161 -5.79 -19.40 16.42
C ALA A 161 -6.84 -19.71 17.50
N ALA A 162 -6.70 -20.84 18.20
CA ALA A 162 -7.68 -21.26 19.22
C ALA A 162 -7.80 -20.26 20.38
N GLU A 163 -6.72 -19.56 20.71
CA GLU A 163 -6.67 -18.52 21.74
C GLU A 163 -7.03 -17.11 21.23
N CYS A 164 -7.45 -16.97 19.97
CA CYS A 164 -7.74 -15.68 19.37
C CYS A 164 -9.05 -15.09 19.91
N ASN A 165 -8.96 -13.94 20.59
CA ASN A 165 -10.12 -13.21 21.15
C ASN A 165 -10.62 -12.09 20.24
N TYR A 166 -10.25 -12.11 18.96
CA TYR A 166 -10.54 -11.06 17.99
C TYR A 166 -12.03 -10.83 17.78
N GLU A 167 -12.44 -9.57 17.81
CA GLU A 167 -13.79 -9.13 17.45
C GLU A 167 -13.77 -8.43 16.08
N PRO A 168 -14.45 -9.00 15.05
CA PRO A 168 -14.45 -8.46 13.70
C PRO A 168 -14.84 -6.97 13.63
N THR A 169 -14.15 -6.21 12.75
CA THR A 169 -14.42 -4.78 12.63
C THR A 169 -15.77 -4.49 11.97
N ILE A 170 -16.22 -5.41 11.12
CA ILE A 170 -17.50 -5.36 10.41
C ILE A 170 -18.37 -6.51 10.91
N GLN A 171 -19.54 -6.16 11.45
CA GLN A 171 -20.57 -7.16 11.76
C GLN A 171 -21.19 -7.65 10.44
N ASN A 172 -20.74 -8.81 9.98
CA ASN A 172 -21.28 -9.49 8.81
C ASN A 172 -22.09 -10.72 9.24
N LYS A 173 -23.15 -11.05 8.49
CA LYS A 173 -23.89 -12.31 8.68
C LYS A 173 -23.00 -13.53 8.45
N ASN A 174 -21.97 -13.40 7.60
CA ASN A 174 -20.99 -14.43 7.35
C ASN A 174 -19.68 -14.12 8.12
N HIS A 175 -19.45 -14.84 9.21
CA HIS A 175 -18.27 -14.70 10.06
C HIS A 175 -16.96 -14.99 9.30
N GLU A 176 -16.93 -16.02 8.45
CA GLU A 176 -15.74 -16.36 7.65
C GLU A 176 -15.36 -15.24 6.67
N LEU A 177 -16.36 -14.61 6.06
CA LEU A 177 -16.13 -13.45 5.20
C LEU A 177 -15.59 -12.26 6.01
N ALA A 178 -16.12 -12.01 7.21
CA ALA A 178 -15.62 -10.95 8.08
C ALA A 178 -14.14 -11.15 8.41
N ILE A 179 -13.77 -12.35 8.86
CA ILE A 179 -12.37 -12.71 9.14
C ILE A 179 -11.50 -12.60 7.88
N PHE A 180 -11.99 -13.08 6.73
CA PHE A 180 -11.26 -12.95 5.47
C PHE A 180 -10.96 -11.49 5.15
N LEU A 181 -11.96 -10.61 5.19
CA LEU A 181 -11.80 -9.18 4.89
C LEU A 181 -10.91 -8.48 5.93
N ASP A 182 -11.08 -8.78 7.22
CA ASP A 182 -10.23 -8.30 8.32
C ASP A 182 -8.81 -8.91 8.29
N SER A 183 -8.55 -9.94 7.50
CA SER A 183 -7.19 -10.45 7.24
C SER A 183 -6.47 -9.73 6.11
N LEU A 184 -7.18 -8.97 5.28
CA LEU A 184 -6.60 -8.24 4.15
C LEU A 184 -5.95 -6.94 4.65
N VAL A 185 -4.68 -7.03 4.99
CA VAL A 185 -3.84 -5.97 5.58
C VAL A 185 -3.97 -4.57 4.94
N SER A 186 -4.33 -4.46 3.66
CA SER A 186 -4.47 -3.20 2.93
C SER A 186 -5.88 -2.94 2.38
N TYR A 187 -6.92 -3.56 2.95
CA TYR A 187 -8.31 -3.43 2.53
C TYR A 187 -9.11 -2.61 3.55
N PHE A 188 -9.67 -1.46 3.14
CA PHE A 188 -10.51 -0.65 4.04
C PHE A 188 -11.75 -0.06 3.35
N PRO A 189 -12.74 -0.90 3.00
CA PRO A 189 -13.95 -0.44 2.34
C PRO A 189 -14.66 0.61 3.21
N ASP A 190 -15.17 1.66 2.56
CA ASP A 190 -16.14 2.62 3.13
C ASP A 190 -15.69 3.41 4.38
N LYS A 191 -14.40 3.41 4.74
CA LYS A 191 -13.89 4.20 5.88
C LYS A 191 -13.57 5.63 5.50
N SER A 192 -14.59 6.49 5.44
CA SER A 192 -14.50 7.91 5.04
C SER A 192 -13.44 8.74 5.77
N ASN A 193 -12.97 8.31 6.94
CA ASN A 193 -11.92 8.96 7.72
C ASN A 193 -10.96 7.91 8.30
N LEU A 194 -9.79 7.71 7.67
CA LEU A 194 -8.71 6.92 8.27
C LEU A 194 -7.73 7.86 8.96
N THR A 195 -7.32 7.53 10.17
CA THR A 195 -6.18 8.15 10.82
C THR A 195 -4.92 7.35 10.49
N LEU A 196 -3.95 7.99 9.84
CA LEU A 196 -2.70 7.38 9.41
C LEU A 196 -1.59 7.68 10.41
N LEU A 197 -1.05 6.62 10.99
CA LEU A 197 0.11 6.65 11.85
C LEU A 197 1.39 6.64 11.00
N GLU A 198 2.32 7.52 11.34
CA GLU A 198 3.67 7.55 10.79
C GLU A 198 4.70 7.37 11.92
N TYR A 199 5.71 6.56 11.64
CA TYR A 199 6.94 6.45 12.41
C TYR A 199 8.10 6.72 11.46
N ASN A 200 8.83 7.81 11.69
CA ASN A 200 9.84 8.34 10.78
C ASN A 200 11.24 7.80 11.10
N ASP A 201 12.21 8.10 10.24
CA ASP A 201 13.59 7.60 10.38
C ASP A 201 14.32 8.21 11.60
N ASP A 202 13.90 9.39 12.05
CA ASP A 202 14.39 10.07 13.26
C ASP A 202 13.62 9.65 14.53
N SER A 203 12.85 8.55 14.45
CA SER A 203 11.94 8.08 15.50
C SER A 203 10.85 9.08 15.89
N SER A 204 10.67 10.16 15.12
CA SER A 204 9.52 11.05 15.28
C SER A 204 8.24 10.34 14.84
N ILE A 205 7.15 10.69 15.51
CA ILE A 205 5.82 10.18 15.20
C ILE A 205 4.97 11.29 14.62
N ASP A 206 4.10 10.95 13.67
CA ASP A 206 3.12 11.87 13.12
C ASP A 206 1.76 11.16 12.97
N VAL A 207 0.69 11.95 12.95
CA VAL A 207 -0.68 11.49 12.81
C VAL A 207 -1.36 12.34 11.75
N LYS A 208 -1.67 11.75 10.60
CA LYS A 208 -2.40 12.43 9.53
C LYS A 208 -3.83 11.91 9.45
N LYS A 209 -4.81 12.81 9.53
CA LYS A 209 -6.19 12.48 9.15
C LYS A 209 -6.25 12.35 7.63
N PHE A 210 -6.66 11.19 7.18
CA PHE A 210 -6.88 10.86 5.77
C PHE A 210 -8.40 10.91 5.51
N PRO A 211 -8.92 12.00 4.94
CA PRO A 211 -10.29 12.03 4.44
C PRO A 211 -10.38 11.09 3.23
N LEU A 212 -10.94 9.90 3.46
CA LEU A 212 -11.20 8.87 2.45
C LEU A 212 -12.43 9.21 1.58
N GLY A 213 -12.97 10.43 1.70
CA GLY A 213 -13.88 11.03 0.71
C GLY A 213 -13.25 11.19 -0.68
N VAL A 214 -11.94 10.94 -0.80
CA VAL A 214 -11.28 10.58 -2.06
C VAL A 214 -11.00 9.07 -2.01
N SER A 215 -12.01 8.34 -2.46
CA SER A 215 -12.25 6.90 -2.37
C SER A 215 -11.03 5.98 -2.40
N GLN A 216 -11.12 4.84 -1.70
CA GLN A 216 -10.28 3.66 -1.93
C GLN A 216 -10.46 3.01 -3.32
N SER A 217 -11.41 3.50 -4.13
CA SER A 217 -11.42 3.32 -5.58
C SER A 217 -10.20 3.98 -6.26
N SER A 218 -9.52 4.94 -5.63
CA SER A 218 -8.45 5.72 -6.30
C SER A 218 -7.05 5.09 -6.20
N ARG A 219 -6.87 3.94 -5.55
CA ARG A 219 -5.54 3.30 -5.43
C ARG A 219 -5.47 1.85 -5.93
N PHE A 220 -6.59 1.17 -6.08
CA PHE A 220 -6.68 -0.10 -6.82
C PHE A 220 -7.94 -0.07 -7.67
N LEU A 221 -7.75 0.18 -8.98
CA LEU A 221 -8.74 0.24 -10.06
C LEU A 221 -9.46 1.58 -10.25
N THR A 222 -9.13 2.25 -11.37
CA THR A 222 -10.03 3.06 -12.21
C THR A 222 -10.79 4.21 -11.54
N GLN A 223 -10.39 5.45 -11.84
CA GLN A 223 -11.40 6.50 -12.01
C GLN A 223 -12.40 5.99 -13.04
N ASP A 224 -13.67 5.92 -12.65
CA ASP A 224 -14.85 5.71 -13.50
C ASP A 224 -14.72 4.63 -14.60
N ASP A 225 -14.95 3.37 -14.22
CA ASP A 225 -15.12 2.24 -15.15
C ASP A 225 -16.48 2.28 -15.87
N LYS A 226 -16.76 3.42 -16.50
CA LYS A 226 -17.64 3.51 -17.67
C LYS A 226 -16.94 4.12 -18.89
N GLN A 227 -15.72 4.68 -18.76
CA GLN A 227 -15.02 5.32 -19.89
C GLN A 227 -13.49 5.18 -19.82
N GLY A 228 -12.95 3.96 -19.91
CA GLY A 228 -11.55 3.69 -20.30
C GLY A 228 -10.44 4.48 -19.56
N PRO A 229 -9.19 4.47 -20.07
CA PRO A 229 -8.06 5.22 -19.50
C PRO A 229 -8.05 6.69 -19.98
N HIS A 230 -9.18 7.39 -19.86
CA HIS A 230 -9.37 8.71 -20.45
C HIS A 230 -9.41 9.81 -19.38
N SER A 231 -8.67 10.90 -19.62
CA SER A 231 -8.77 12.12 -18.82
C SER A 231 -9.97 12.96 -19.29
N PRO A 232 -10.34 14.03 -18.58
CA PRO A 232 -11.34 14.98 -19.07
C PRO A 232 -10.94 15.71 -20.37
N TYR A 233 -9.74 15.45 -20.90
CA TYR A 233 -9.19 16.10 -22.09
C TYR A 233 -8.80 15.06 -23.14
N PRO A 234 -9.76 14.50 -23.91
CA PRO A 234 -9.51 13.44 -24.88
C PRO A 234 -8.44 13.79 -25.94
N PHE A 235 -8.33 15.07 -26.28
CA PHE A 235 -7.31 15.57 -27.21
C PHE A 235 -5.89 15.47 -26.63
N ILE A 236 -5.72 15.65 -25.31
CA ILE A 236 -4.44 15.43 -24.63
C ILE A 236 -4.16 13.93 -24.56
N ASP A 237 -5.15 13.11 -24.22
CA ASP A 237 -5.00 11.65 -24.17
C ASP A 237 -4.49 11.11 -25.51
N LYS A 238 -5.11 11.53 -26.62
CA LYS A 238 -4.72 11.13 -27.98
C LYS A 238 -3.29 11.56 -28.31
N PHE A 239 -2.91 12.76 -27.92
CA PHE A 239 -1.55 13.26 -28.09
C PHE A 239 -0.54 12.43 -27.30
N ILE A 240 -0.81 12.15 -26.02
CA ILE A 240 0.08 11.35 -25.17
C ILE A 240 0.16 9.91 -25.68
N ALA A 241 -0.95 9.31 -26.11
CA ALA A 241 -0.98 7.96 -26.68
C ALA A 241 -0.10 7.85 -27.94
N LYS A 242 -0.06 8.91 -28.76
CA LYS A 242 0.85 8.98 -29.92
C LYS A 242 2.31 9.22 -29.50
N LEU A 243 2.54 10.05 -28.49
CA LEU A 243 3.88 10.38 -27.99
C LEU A 243 4.62 9.16 -27.42
N VAL A 244 3.91 8.24 -26.78
CA VAL A 244 4.53 7.16 -25.99
C VAL A 244 4.70 5.84 -26.73
N GLN A 245 4.39 5.78 -28.02
CA GLN A 245 4.61 4.60 -28.87
C GLN A 245 6.08 4.12 -28.80
N PRO A 246 6.35 2.80 -28.82
CA PRO A 246 5.42 1.67 -29.01
C PRO A 246 4.62 1.27 -27.74
N GLY A 247 4.68 2.09 -26.69
CA GLY A 247 3.92 1.89 -25.46
C GLY A 247 2.49 2.41 -25.54
N TYR A 248 1.78 2.30 -24.43
CA TYR A 248 0.40 2.76 -24.27
C TYR A 248 0.18 3.37 -22.89
N ILE A 249 -0.87 4.19 -22.78
CA ILE A 249 -1.32 4.77 -21.51
C ILE A 249 -2.00 3.66 -20.71
N ARG A 250 -1.44 3.32 -19.55
CA ARG A 250 -2.04 2.37 -18.62
C ARG A 250 -3.17 3.02 -17.84
N CYS A 251 -2.91 4.22 -17.34
CA CYS A 251 -3.87 5.04 -16.61
C CYS A 251 -3.44 6.51 -16.67
N CYS A 252 -4.41 7.39 -16.42
CA CYS A 252 -4.19 8.81 -16.21
C CYS A 252 -4.81 9.24 -14.88
N VAL A 253 -4.23 10.27 -14.25
CA VAL A 253 -4.75 10.90 -13.03
C VAL A 253 -4.77 12.40 -13.24
N HIS A 254 -5.96 13.00 -13.22
CA HIS A 254 -6.14 14.44 -13.32
C HIS A 254 -6.33 15.08 -11.94
N PHE A 255 -5.46 16.03 -11.60
CA PHE A 255 -5.53 16.87 -10.41
C PHE A 255 -6.07 18.24 -10.78
N LYS A 256 -7.36 18.48 -10.48
CA LYS A 256 -8.05 19.75 -10.81
C LYS A 256 -7.39 20.96 -10.13
N ASP A 257 -7.10 20.86 -8.84
CA ASP A 257 -6.56 21.99 -8.05
C ASP A 257 -5.17 22.43 -8.53
N SER A 258 -4.32 21.49 -8.93
CA SER A 258 -2.99 21.79 -9.45
C SER A 258 -2.95 21.88 -10.98
N GLN A 259 -4.10 21.76 -11.65
CA GLN A 259 -4.23 21.74 -13.11
C GLN A 259 -3.19 20.83 -13.78
N THR A 260 -3.05 19.60 -13.28
CA THR A 260 -2.00 18.66 -13.72
C THR A 260 -2.61 17.31 -14.08
N ILE A 261 -2.17 16.71 -15.18
CA ILE A 261 -2.51 15.33 -15.56
C ILE A 261 -1.24 14.48 -15.55
N ILE A 262 -1.29 13.31 -14.90
CA ILE A 262 -0.20 12.34 -14.90
C ILE A 262 -0.63 11.10 -15.67
N TYR A 263 0.15 10.69 -16.67
CA TYR A 263 -0.07 9.50 -17.49
C TYR A 263 0.99 8.43 -17.16
N GLU A 264 0.58 7.28 -16.63
CA GLU A 264 1.45 6.12 -16.46
C GLU A 264 1.59 5.34 -17.76
N ILE A 265 2.83 5.04 -18.17
CA ILE A 265 3.11 4.42 -19.46
C ILE A 265 3.59 2.98 -19.27
N LEU A 266 3.01 2.07 -20.06
CA LEU A 266 3.48 0.68 -20.20
C LEU A 266 3.94 0.41 -21.63
N GLY A 267 4.74 -0.64 -21.82
CA GLY A 267 5.28 -1.04 -23.13
C GLY A 267 6.43 -0.17 -23.66
N ASN A 268 6.57 1.07 -23.17
CA ASN A 268 7.71 1.93 -23.45
C ASN A 268 8.33 2.46 -22.15
N ARG A 269 9.56 2.02 -21.84
CA ARG A 269 10.30 2.37 -20.62
C ARG A 269 11.49 3.30 -20.89
N TYR A 270 11.55 3.93 -22.06
CA TYR A 270 12.67 4.77 -22.45
C TYR A 270 12.76 6.02 -21.56
N CYS A 271 13.86 6.15 -20.84
CA CYS A 271 14.10 7.28 -19.95
C CYS A 271 15.05 8.29 -20.58
N GLU A 272 14.62 9.55 -20.60
CA GLU A 272 15.40 10.67 -21.12
C GLU A 272 16.60 11.01 -20.24
N ASN A 273 16.66 10.57 -18.98
CA ASN A 273 17.81 10.79 -18.11
C ASN A 273 18.98 9.91 -18.55
N ILE A 274 18.77 8.58 -18.51
CA ILE A 274 19.79 7.56 -18.79
C ILE A 274 19.91 7.22 -20.28
N LYS A 275 19.09 7.84 -21.14
CA LYS A 275 19.07 7.66 -22.61
C LYS A 275 18.91 6.21 -23.06
N ARG A 276 18.20 5.40 -22.28
CA ARG A 276 17.88 3.99 -22.57
C ARG A 276 16.61 3.57 -21.83
N ALA A 277 16.12 2.38 -22.15
CA ALA A 277 15.02 1.78 -21.39
C ALA A 277 15.46 1.33 -19.99
N HIS A 278 14.61 1.55 -18.99
CA HIS A 278 14.75 0.92 -17.68
C HIS A 278 14.46 -0.58 -17.76
N LYS A 279 15.17 -1.37 -16.95
CA LYS A 279 14.99 -2.83 -16.89
C LYS A 279 13.66 -3.22 -16.22
N SER A 280 13.30 -2.53 -15.15
CA SER A 280 12.14 -2.86 -14.29
C SER A 280 11.19 -1.69 -14.06
N ASN A 281 11.68 -0.45 -14.06
CA ASN A 281 10.88 0.75 -13.78
C ASN A 281 10.18 1.29 -15.03
N ASN A 282 8.96 1.80 -14.87
CA ASN A 282 8.24 2.48 -15.95
C ASN A 282 8.53 4.00 -15.93
N ILE A 283 8.17 4.67 -17.02
CA ILE A 283 8.12 6.12 -17.10
C ILE A 283 6.68 6.62 -16.91
N TYR A 284 6.54 7.90 -16.62
CA TYR A 284 5.27 8.60 -16.65
C TYR A 284 5.45 9.99 -17.26
N ILE A 285 4.39 10.48 -17.92
CA ILE A 285 4.35 11.82 -18.49
C ILE A 285 3.48 12.69 -17.60
N VAL A 286 3.97 13.88 -17.28
CA VAL A 286 3.22 14.89 -16.53
C VAL A 286 2.89 16.03 -17.48
N VAL A 287 1.62 16.39 -17.57
CA VAL A 287 1.10 17.52 -18.32
C VAL A 287 0.63 18.57 -17.31
N ASP A 288 1.18 19.77 -17.42
CA ASP A 288 0.78 20.94 -16.64
C ASP A 288 -0.09 21.82 -17.54
N LEU A 289 -1.39 21.88 -17.24
CA LEU A 289 -2.39 22.56 -18.07
C LEU A 289 -2.27 24.08 -17.93
N LYS A 290 -1.83 24.57 -16.77
CA LYS A 290 -1.66 26.01 -16.51
C LYS A 290 -0.54 26.61 -17.37
N SER A 291 0.60 25.94 -17.39
CA SER A 291 1.76 26.38 -18.18
C SER A 291 1.80 25.78 -19.57
N LYS A 292 0.86 24.88 -19.89
CA LYS A 292 0.70 24.20 -21.19
C LYS A 292 1.97 23.51 -21.64
N VAL A 293 2.63 22.84 -20.71
CA VAL A 293 3.83 22.05 -20.97
C VAL A 293 3.64 20.62 -20.51
N PHE A 294 4.46 19.73 -21.06
CA PHE A 294 4.59 18.37 -20.57
C PHE A 294 6.06 18.00 -20.38
N TYR A 295 6.30 17.00 -19.53
CA TYR A 295 7.62 16.45 -19.27
C TYR A 295 7.55 15.00 -18.79
N GLN A 296 8.63 14.26 -18.99
CA GLN A 296 8.81 12.89 -18.55
C GLN A 296 9.44 12.83 -17.15
N LYS A 297 9.00 11.86 -16.36
CA LYS A 297 9.68 11.35 -15.17
C LYS A 297 9.69 9.81 -15.20
N CYS A 298 10.40 9.19 -14.26
CA CYS A 298 10.41 7.73 -14.11
C CYS A 298 10.36 7.33 -12.62
N HIS A 299 10.08 6.05 -12.37
CA HIS A 299 10.01 5.51 -11.01
C HIS A 299 11.37 5.05 -10.44
N ASP A 300 12.46 5.26 -11.18
CA ASP A 300 13.79 4.83 -10.79
C ASP A 300 14.42 5.81 -9.79
N GLN A 301 14.41 5.44 -8.51
CA GLN A 301 14.98 6.26 -7.44
C GLN A 301 16.49 6.08 -7.27
N GLU A 302 17.09 5.06 -7.89
CA GLU A 302 18.52 4.79 -7.78
C GLU A 302 19.28 5.58 -8.84
N ASP A 303 18.88 5.46 -10.11
CA ASP A 303 19.56 6.09 -11.23
C ASP A 303 18.98 7.47 -11.62
N CYS A 304 17.74 7.77 -11.21
CA CYS A 304 17.00 8.94 -11.67
C CYS A 304 16.30 9.72 -10.55
N TYR A 305 16.87 9.71 -9.34
CA TYR A 305 16.32 10.46 -8.21
C TYR A 305 16.12 11.94 -8.57
N GLY A 306 14.89 12.44 -8.38
CA GLY A 306 14.53 13.83 -8.67
C GLY A 306 14.53 14.21 -10.16
N PHE A 307 14.75 13.26 -11.07
CA PHE A 307 14.79 13.56 -12.50
C PHE A 307 13.48 14.16 -13.00
N LYS A 308 13.62 15.18 -13.84
CA LYS A 308 12.55 15.81 -14.63
C LYS A 308 13.13 16.15 -16.00
N SER A 309 12.51 15.66 -17.08
CA SER A 309 12.98 15.96 -18.42
C SER A 309 12.82 17.45 -18.77
N LYS A 310 13.39 17.85 -19.92
CA LYS A 310 13.12 19.18 -20.50
C LYS A 310 11.61 19.40 -20.64
N LEU A 311 11.14 20.56 -20.20
CA LEU A 311 9.78 21.02 -20.42
C LEU A 311 9.55 21.22 -21.93
N ARG A 312 8.49 20.63 -22.45
CA ARG A 312 8.08 20.78 -23.86
C ARG A 312 6.69 21.37 -23.90
N SER A 313 6.48 22.38 -24.73
CA SER A 313 5.15 22.95 -24.93
C SER A 313 4.21 21.90 -25.52
N LEU A 314 2.96 21.91 -25.08
CA LEU A 314 1.90 21.21 -25.78
C LEU A 314 1.77 21.78 -27.21
N PRO A 315 1.35 20.96 -28.19
CA PRO A 315 1.01 21.44 -29.53
C PRO A 315 0.08 22.65 -29.49
N ILE A 316 0.21 23.55 -30.46
CA ILE A 316 -0.55 24.80 -30.49
C ILE A 316 -2.05 24.53 -30.60
N GLU A 317 -2.43 23.47 -31.29
CA GLU A 317 -3.81 23.02 -31.46
C GLU A 317 -4.42 22.60 -30.11
N ILE A 318 -3.63 21.92 -29.26
CA ILE A 318 -4.03 21.51 -27.91
C ILE A 318 -4.10 22.71 -26.97
N THR A 319 -3.15 23.64 -27.12
CA THR A 319 -3.11 24.88 -26.35
C THR A 319 -4.36 25.72 -26.60
N PHE A 320 -4.77 25.83 -27.87
CA PHE A 320 -5.95 26.57 -28.28
C PHE A 320 -7.24 25.96 -27.70
N LEU A 321 -7.39 24.63 -27.77
CA LEU A 321 -8.54 23.92 -27.18
C LEU A 321 -8.64 24.12 -25.67
N LEU A 322 -7.51 24.24 -24.96
CA LEU A 322 -7.50 24.52 -23.52
C LEU A 322 -7.89 25.96 -23.17
N ASP A 323 -7.75 26.91 -24.11
CA ASP A 323 -8.06 28.32 -23.89
C ASP A 323 -9.54 28.66 -24.16
N GLU A 324 -10.24 27.85 -24.94
CA GLU A 324 -11.66 28.06 -25.26
C GLU A 324 -12.63 27.45 -24.23
N ASP A 325 -12.12 26.75 -23.21
CA ASP A 325 -12.88 25.87 -22.31
C ASP A 325 -13.22 26.47 -20.92
N ASP A 326 -13.50 27.77 -20.84
CA ASP A 326 -14.32 28.31 -19.74
C ASP A 326 -15.82 28.15 -20.10
N GLU A 327 -16.36 26.95 -19.83
CA GLU A 327 -17.79 26.60 -19.64
C GLU A 327 -18.68 25.95 -20.73
N ILE A 328 -18.30 25.70 -22.00
CA ILE A 328 -19.34 25.32 -23.01
C ILE A 328 -19.24 23.94 -23.71
N PHE A 329 -18.14 23.18 -23.67
CA PHE A 329 -18.00 22.02 -24.58
C PHE A 329 -17.88 20.60 -23.96
N LEU A 330 -18.35 20.38 -22.73
CA LEU A 330 -18.37 19.03 -22.12
C LEU A 330 -19.51 18.10 -22.60
N SER A 331 -20.23 18.46 -23.67
CA SER A 331 -21.21 17.56 -24.29
C SER A 331 -21.36 17.83 -25.79
N ILE A 332 -20.52 17.20 -26.61
CA ILE A 332 -20.87 16.91 -28.00
C ILE A 332 -21.00 15.38 -28.12
N PRO A 333 -22.18 14.84 -28.44
CA PRO A 333 -22.32 13.44 -28.88
C PRO A 333 -21.62 13.26 -30.23
N ASP A 334 -20.96 12.12 -30.42
CA ASP A 334 -20.35 11.71 -31.69
C ASP A 334 -21.21 12.11 -32.90
N PHE A 335 -20.74 13.09 -33.67
CA PHE A 335 -21.14 13.22 -35.06
C PHE A 335 -20.49 12.06 -35.81
N SER A 336 -21.22 10.94 -35.86
CA SER A 336 -20.99 9.94 -36.89
C SER A 336 -21.15 10.62 -38.25
N ASP A 337 -20.15 10.43 -39.11
CA ASP A 337 -20.11 10.90 -40.49
C ASP A 337 -21.42 10.55 -41.22
N ASP A 338 -22.22 11.58 -41.50
CA ASP A 338 -23.15 11.53 -42.62
C ASP A 338 -22.31 11.46 -43.90
N SER A 339 -22.24 10.26 -44.47
CA SER A 339 -21.77 10.05 -45.82
C SER A 339 -22.70 10.80 -46.78
N CYS A 340 -22.35 12.03 -47.11
CA CYS A 340 -22.86 12.73 -48.28
C CYS A 340 -22.26 12.05 -49.51
N SER A 341 -22.95 11.05 -50.07
CA SER A 341 -22.70 10.58 -51.43
C SER A 341 -23.57 11.38 -52.38
N ASP A 342 -22.90 12.18 -53.21
CA ASP A 342 -23.46 13.03 -54.25
C ASP A 342 -24.49 12.33 -55.14
N ASN A 343 -25.61 13.03 -55.35
CA ASN A 343 -26.52 12.79 -56.46
C ASN A 343 -25.81 13.11 -57.78
N ALA A 344 -25.75 12.14 -58.69
CA ALA A 344 -25.61 12.41 -60.12
C ALA A 344 -26.94 12.06 -60.82
N PRO A 345 -27.53 12.96 -61.62
CA PRO A 345 -28.80 12.70 -62.30
C PRO A 345 -28.56 11.92 -63.59
N ASN A 346 -29.40 10.94 -63.89
CA ASN A 346 -29.65 10.56 -65.28
C ASN A 346 -31.12 10.20 -65.50
N SER A 347 -31.63 10.87 -66.52
CA SER A 347 -32.98 11.00 -67.05
C SER A 347 -33.57 9.71 -67.67
N PRO A 348 -34.84 9.74 -68.11
CA PRO A 348 -35.74 8.58 -68.14
C PRO A 348 -35.81 7.88 -69.50
N SER A 349 -36.22 6.61 -69.46
CA SER A 349 -37.11 5.96 -70.44
C SER A 349 -37.57 4.62 -69.89
#